data_AF-A0A4Q9MZP9-F1
#
_entry.id   AF-A0A4Q9MZP9-F1
#
_cell.length_a   1.000
_cell.length_b   1.000
_cell.length_c   1.000
_cell.angle_alpha   90.00
_cell.angle_beta   90.00
_cell.angle_gamma   90.00
#
_symmetry.space_group_name_H-M   'P 1'
#
loop_
_entity.id
_entity.type
_entity.pdbx_description
1 polymer ?
#
loop_
_entity_poly.entity_id
_entity_poly.type
_entity_poly.pdbx_seq_one_letter_code
_entity_poly.pdbx_strand_id
1 'polypeptide(L)'
;MHTSAAHQKTPAKQTSSGASSGCFPALVFKTPANDPDSLDGRWCDDKTEYAFLGFSYEVSACDLLARSTRTFANIRNNFNGRYIRLYGACDKSSPSDDVVEAAYKNGLGVHDLIWFGYDGDNKWETRRDALFSSLHSNPKAKFITRAVQFGSKPLVDGVLPASQLAAQVKAVQDNLAGLKIFVTVSDMQWSFQMNGGAGLKVLDVVDVIDAHMLPFFSGNTTTSAFSFPLGSRALRSP
;
A
#
# COMPACT_ATOMS: atom_id res chain seq x y z
N MET A 1 -35.80 33.14 7.89
CA MET A 1 -35.82 32.47 9.21
C MET A 1 -36.12 31.00 8.92
N HIS A 2 -35.27 29.99 9.11
CA HIS A 2 -34.24 29.76 10.12
C HIS A 2 -32.98 29.14 9.48
N THR A 3 -31.81 29.69 9.78
CA THR A 3 -30.52 29.02 9.64
C THR A 3 -30.18 28.39 10.98
N SER A 4 -30.07 27.06 11.05
CA SER A 4 -29.57 26.37 12.24
C SER A 4 -28.14 25.92 12.00
N ALA A 5 -27.20 26.60 12.66
CA ALA A 5 -25.78 26.25 12.70
C ALA A 5 -25.57 25.18 13.78
N ALA A 6 -25.14 23.99 13.38
CA ALA A 6 -24.74 22.92 14.30
C ALA A 6 -23.30 23.13 14.77
N HIS A 7 -23.07 22.90 16.06
CA HIS A 7 -21.91 23.33 16.83
C HIS A 7 -20.58 22.71 16.39
N GLN A 8 -19.55 23.56 16.22
CA GLN A 8 -18.16 23.14 16.15
C GLN A 8 -17.72 22.61 17.53
N LYS A 9 -17.33 21.33 17.60
CA LYS A 9 -16.60 20.79 18.75
C LYS A 9 -15.18 21.35 18.72
N THR A 10 -14.82 22.11 19.75
CA THR A 10 -13.45 22.58 19.99
C THR A 10 -12.52 21.38 20.17
N PRO A 11 -11.40 21.27 19.44
CA PRO A 11 -10.42 20.20 19.67
C PRO A 11 -9.79 20.35 21.05
N ALA A 12 -9.71 19.26 21.80
CA ALA A 12 -8.97 19.21 23.05
C ALA A 12 -7.50 19.54 22.79
N LYS A 13 -6.96 20.46 23.60
CA LYS A 13 -5.57 20.87 23.60
C LYS A 13 -4.69 19.66 23.93
N GLN A 14 -3.99 19.11 22.94
CA GLN A 14 -2.96 18.11 23.15
C GLN A 14 -1.85 18.72 24.02
N THR A 15 -1.77 18.27 25.26
CA THR A 15 -0.64 18.53 26.15
C THR A 15 0.56 17.78 25.63
N SER A 16 1.51 18.52 25.06
CA SER A 16 2.82 18.03 24.66
C SER A 16 3.63 17.61 25.89
N SER A 17 3.90 16.32 26.06
CA SER A 17 4.90 15.84 27.00
C SER A 17 5.62 14.61 26.44
N GLY A 18 6.90 14.77 26.13
CA GLY A 18 7.81 13.73 25.65
C GLY A 18 8.55 14.16 24.38
N ALA A 19 9.88 14.08 24.39
CA ALA A 19 10.75 14.49 23.28
C ALA A 19 10.24 13.99 21.92
N SER A 20 10.25 14.87 20.91
CA SER A 20 9.58 14.72 19.62
C SER A 20 10.13 13.58 18.73
N SER A 21 9.87 12.33 19.06
CA SER A 21 9.84 11.25 18.07
C SER A 21 8.63 11.54 17.18
N GLY A 22 8.84 12.26 16.06
CA GLY A 22 7.74 12.60 15.14
C GLY A 22 6.93 11.37 14.72
N CYS A 23 5.74 11.56 14.17
CA CYS A 23 4.82 10.47 13.75
C CYS A 23 5.47 9.44 12.80
N PHE A 24 4.95 8.22 12.74
CA PHE A 24 5.42 7.20 11.80
C PHE A 24 4.87 7.44 10.39
N PRO A 25 5.66 7.29 9.30
CA PRO A 25 7.08 6.96 9.23
C PRO A 25 7.98 8.19 8.93
N ALA A 26 7.71 9.36 9.53
CA ALA A 26 8.54 10.56 9.34
C ALA A 26 10.02 10.27 9.60
N LEU A 27 10.94 10.99 8.94
CA LEU A 27 12.39 10.72 9.03
C LEU A 27 12.95 10.80 10.46
N VAL A 28 12.33 11.63 11.30
CA VAL A 28 12.69 11.80 12.71
C VAL A 28 12.07 10.73 13.63
N PHE A 29 11.12 9.92 13.15
CA PHE A 29 10.56 8.80 13.91
C PHE A 29 11.67 7.81 14.26
N LYS A 30 11.65 7.34 15.50
CA LYS A 30 12.53 6.29 16.02
C LYS A 30 11.66 5.12 16.46
N THR A 31 11.94 3.95 15.91
CA THR A 31 11.23 2.73 16.26
C THR A 31 11.44 2.41 17.74
N PRO A 32 10.35 2.21 18.52
CA PRO A 32 10.45 1.79 19.91
C PRO A 32 11.11 0.41 20.05
N ALA A 33 11.81 0.20 21.17
CA ALA A 33 12.45 -1.09 21.46
C ALA A 33 11.44 -2.20 21.78
N ASN A 34 10.30 -1.83 22.38
CA ASN A 34 9.21 -2.74 22.65
C ASN A 34 8.21 -2.75 21.49
N ASP A 35 7.43 -3.82 21.41
CA ASP A 35 6.35 -3.91 20.43
C ASP A 35 5.28 -2.85 20.69
N PRO A 36 4.65 -2.30 19.65
CA PRO A 36 3.59 -1.32 19.80
C PRO A 36 2.38 -1.92 20.52
N ASP A 37 1.90 -1.25 21.56
CA ASP A 37 0.72 -1.62 22.34
C ASP A 37 -0.58 -0.98 21.82
N SER A 38 -0.46 0.02 20.94
CA SER A 38 -1.59 0.73 20.32
C SER A 38 -1.35 1.06 18.85
N LEU A 39 -2.46 1.16 18.11
CA LEU A 39 -2.50 1.58 16.71
C LEU A 39 -2.90 3.06 16.55
N ASP A 40 -3.27 3.73 17.64
CA ASP A 40 -3.82 5.07 17.63
C ASP A 40 -2.73 6.14 17.42
N GLY A 41 -3.01 7.09 16.53
CA GLY A 41 -2.10 8.21 16.26
C GLY A 41 -0.73 7.83 15.69
N ARG A 42 -0.53 6.56 15.28
CA ARG A 42 0.77 6.09 14.79
C ARG A 42 1.19 6.78 13.51
N TRP A 43 0.25 6.93 12.56
CA TRP A 43 0.51 7.49 11.25
C TRP A 43 0.63 9.01 11.30
N CYS A 44 1.53 9.54 10.50
CA CYS A 44 1.52 10.96 10.14
C CYS A 44 0.21 11.35 9.44
N ASP A 45 -0.13 12.64 9.54
CA ASP A 45 -1.20 13.24 8.73
C ASP A 45 -0.83 13.05 7.25
N ASP A 46 -1.77 12.51 6.48
CA ASP A 46 -1.59 12.18 5.06
C ASP A 46 -1.26 13.42 4.21
N LYS A 47 -1.67 14.61 4.64
CA LYS A 47 -1.31 15.89 4.01
C LYS A 47 0.18 16.20 4.09
N THR A 48 0.93 15.49 4.92
CA THR A 48 2.39 15.61 5.05
C THR A 48 3.15 14.52 4.28
N GLU A 49 2.43 13.60 3.64
CA GLU A 49 2.96 12.44 2.93
C GLU A 49 2.95 12.68 1.41
N TYR A 50 3.70 13.66 0.94
CA TYR A 50 3.86 13.98 -0.49
C TYR A 50 5.33 13.91 -0.96
N ALA A 51 5.53 14.10 -2.27
CA ALA A 51 6.81 13.99 -2.98
C ALA A 51 7.37 12.55 -2.99
N PHE A 52 8.69 12.39 -2.95
CA PHE A 52 9.31 11.08 -2.90
C PHE A 52 9.06 10.41 -1.55
N LEU A 53 8.40 9.26 -1.57
CA LEU A 53 8.02 8.53 -0.36
C LEU A 53 8.80 7.23 -0.18
N GLY A 54 9.25 6.59 -1.25
CA GLY A 54 9.74 5.23 -1.11
C GLY A 54 10.00 4.51 -2.42
N PHE A 55 10.20 3.20 -2.29
CA PHE A 55 10.60 2.32 -3.38
C PHE A 55 9.66 1.13 -3.49
N SER A 56 9.50 0.62 -4.71
CA SER A 56 9.00 -0.73 -4.94
C SER A 56 10.09 -1.75 -4.54
N TYR A 57 9.70 -2.85 -3.90
CA TYR A 57 10.63 -3.89 -3.44
C TYR A 57 10.13 -5.30 -3.76
N GLU A 58 11.02 -6.12 -4.30
CA GLU A 58 10.74 -7.47 -4.79
C GLU A 58 11.04 -8.52 -3.70
N VAL A 59 10.13 -9.47 -3.48
CA VAL A 59 10.24 -10.47 -2.40
C VAL A 59 10.38 -11.94 -2.82
N SER A 60 10.34 -12.28 -4.11
CA SER A 60 10.34 -13.68 -4.60
C SER A 60 11.64 -14.45 -4.37
N ALA A 61 12.75 -13.76 -4.04
CA ALA A 61 14.00 -14.46 -3.73
C ALA A 61 13.99 -15.21 -2.39
N CYS A 62 12.96 -15.05 -1.54
CA CYS A 62 12.72 -15.83 -0.32
C CYS A 62 13.79 -15.82 0.79
N ASP A 63 14.96 -15.21 0.60
CA ASP A 63 15.95 -14.93 1.65
C ASP A 63 15.82 -13.45 2.06
N LEU A 64 14.83 -13.18 2.91
CA LEU A 64 14.31 -11.83 3.10
C LEU A 64 14.92 -11.13 4.31
N LEU A 65 14.98 -11.73 5.50
CA LEU A 65 15.32 -10.96 6.70
C LEU A 65 16.64 -10.17 6.59
N ALA A 66 17.75 -10.87 6.32
CA ALA A 66 19.07 -10.23 6.28
C ALA A 66 19.20 -9.26 5.09
N ARG A 67 18.68 -9.65 3.92
CA ARG A 67 18.72 -8.85 2.70
C ARG A 67 17.85 -7.60 2.82
N SER A 68 16.59 -7.75 3.20
CA SER A 68 15.64 -6.67 3.43
C SER A 68 16.13 -5.73 4.52
N THR A 69 16.69 -6.23 5.63
CA THR A 69 17.24 -5.36 6.69
C THR A 69 18.31 -4.42 6.15
N ARG A 70 19.26 -4.93 5.35
CA ARG A 70 20.31 -4.09 4.74
C ARG A 70 19.74 -3.12 3.72
N THR A 71 18.87 -3.58 2.83
CA THR A 71 18.26 -2.73 1.79
C THR A 71 17.41 -1.62 2.41
N PHE A 72 16.61 -1.93 3.42
CA PHE A 72 15.72 -0.98 4.09
C PHE A 72 16.51 0.05 4.90
N ALA A 73 17.62 -0.35 5.51
CA ALA A 73 18.56 0.60 6.12
C ALA A 73 19.13 1.58 5.08
N ASN A 74 19.47 1.10 3.88
CA ASN A 74 19.95 1.96 2.79
C ASN A 74 18.86 2.93 2.30
N ILE A 75 17.65 2.41 2.05
CA ILE A 75 16.46 3.22 1.68
C ILE A 75 16.24 4.34 2.70
N ARG A 76 16.26 4.00 4.00
CA ARG A 76 16.01 4.95 5.07
C ARG A 76 17.10 6.01 5.17
N ASN A 77 18.37 5.59 5.22
CA ASN A 77 19.46 6.46 5.64
C ASN A 77 20.13 7.22 4.48
N ASN A 78 20.08 6.69 3.26
CA ASN A 78 20.75 7.29 2.11
C ASN A 78 19.78 7.93 1.11
N PHE A 79 18.51 7.50 1.10
CA PHE A 79 17.49 8.03 0.18
C PHE A 79 16.33 8.71 0.88
N ASN A 80 16.34 8.78 2.21
CA ASN A 80 15.23 9.33 3.00
C ASN A 80 13.88 8.68 2.66
N GLY A 81 13.90 7.39 2.33
CA GLY A 81 12.69 6.63 2.10
C GLY A 81 11.87 6.49 3.39
N ARG A 82 10.56 6.56 3.23
CA ARG A 82 9.55 6.43 4.28
C ARG A 82 8.72 5.16 4.13
N TYR A 83 8.58 4.68 2.90
CA TYR A 83 7.75 3.53 2.56
C TYR A 83 8.48 2.53 1.66
N ILE A 84 8.04 1.28 1.76
CA ILE A 84 8.28 0.25 0.75
C ILE A 84 6.94 -0.27 0.24
N ARG A 85 6.90 -0.56 -1.05
CA ARG A 85 5.73 -1.14 -1.71
C ARG A 85 6.10 -2.49 -2.29
N LEU A 86 5.48 -3.55 -1.81
CA LEU A 86 5.92 -4.92 -2.09
C LEU A 86 5.40 -5.41 -3.45
N TYR A 87 6.24 -6.21 -4.12
CA TYR A 87 5.97 -6.89 -5.37
C TYR A 87 6.51 -8.33 -5.33
N GLY A 88 5.80 -9.25 -5.99
CA GLY A 88 6.14 -10.68 -6.01
C GLY A 88 5.60 -11.44 -4.80
N ALA A 89 5.97 -12.71 -4.70
CA ALA A 89 5.60 -13.58 -3.59
C ALA A 89 6.71 -14.58 -3.28
N CYS A 90 6.83 -14.92 -2.01
CA CYS A 90 7.59 -16.06 -1.57
C CYS A 90 6.62 -17.04 -0.89
N ASP A 91 6.55 -18.29 -1.34
CA ASP A 91 5.63 -19.29 -0.78
C ASP A 91 6.30 -20.17 0.29
N LYS A 92 7.35 -19.66 0.96
CA LYS A 92 7.96 -20.29 2.14
C LYS A 92 7.19 -19.93 3.42
N SER A 93 7.54 -20.57 4.54
CA SER A 93 7.06 -20.16 5.86
C SER A 93 7.54 -18.74 6.21
N SER A 94 6.62 -17.88 6.65
CA SER A 94 6.83 -16.55 7.26
C SER A 94 7.54 -15.41 6.49
N PRO A 95 7.44 -15.27 5.15
CA PRO A 95 8.11 -14.18 4.41
C PRO A 95 7.56 -12.79 4.76
N SER A 96 6.27 -12.68 5.10
CA SER A 96 5.70 -11.42 5.57
C SER A 96 6.33 -10.95 6.88
N ASP A 97 6.60 -11.86 7.82
CA ASP A 97 7.20 -11.50 9.11
C ASP A 97 8.66 -11.05 8.98
N ASP A 98 9.43 -11.63 8.05
CA ASP A 98 10.80 -11.19 7.73
C ASP A 98 10.83 -9.75 7.20
N VAL A 99 9.91 -9.41 6.29
CA VAL A 99 9.76 -8.06 5.76
C VAL A 99 9.32 -7.11 6.87
N VAL A 100 8.37 -7.54 7.71
CA VAL A 100 7.86 -6.76 8.83
C VAL A 100 8.97 -6.42 9.82
N GLU A 101 9.78 -7.40 10.22
CA GLU A 101 10.89 -7.18 11.14
C GLU A 101 11.92 -6.21 10.55
N ALA A 102 12.30 -6.42 9.28
CA ALA A 102 13.23 -5.55 8.59
C ALA A 102 12.71 -4.11 8.46
N ALA A 103 11.43 -3.93 8.15
CA ALA A 103 10.82 -2.62 7.94
C ALA A 103 10.60 -1.88 9.27
N TYR A 104 10.11 -2.57 10.30
CA TYR A 104 9.96 -2.04 11.65
C TYR A 104 11.30 -1.52 12.18
N LYS A 105 12.36 -2.35 12.11
CA LYS A 105 13.71 -1.98 12.55
C LYS A 105 14.26 -0.73 11.87
N ASN A 106 13.86 -0.46 10.63
CA ASN A 106 14.32 0.68 9.84
C ASN A 106 13.33 1.84 9.79
N GLY A 107 12.22 1.77 10.52
CA GLY A 107 11.22 2.84 10.59
C GLY A 107 10.53 3.11 9.25
N LEU A 108 10.29 2.06 8.45
CA LEU A 108 9.62 2.15 7.15
C LEU A 108 8.19 1.62 7.23
N GLY A 109 7.23 2.36 6.67
CA GLY A 109 5.88 1.87 6.44
C GLY A 109 5.82 0.92 5.24
N VAL A 110 4.83 0.03 5.23
CA VAL A 110 4.69 -1.02 4.22
C VAL A 110 3.35 -0.90 3.50
N HIS A 111 3.40 -0.92 2.17
CA HIS A 111 2.27 -1.28 1.31
C HIS A 111 2.46 -2.75 0.93
N ASP A 112 1.77 -3.64 1.66
CA ASP A 112 1.88 -5.08 1.46
C ASP A 112 1.08 -5.51 0.23
N LEU A 113 1.22 -6.76 -0.20
CA LEU A 113 0.69 -7.26 -1.45
C LEU A 113 0.15 -8.67 -1.32
N ILE A 114 -1.10 -8.84 -1.74
CA ILE A 114 -1.67 -10.13 -2.09
C ILE A 114 -1.35 -10.36 -3.56
N TRP A 115 -0.29 -11.12 -3.84
CA TRP A 115 0.17 -11.35 -5.20
C TRP A 115 -0.62 -12.44 -5.90
N PHE A 116 -1.30 -12.08 -6.99
CA PHE A 116 -1.95 -13.04 -7.89
C PHE A 116 -0.93 -13.91 -8.63
N GLY A 117 0.17 -13.33 -9.07
CA GLY A 117 1.10 -14.00 -9.96
C GLY A 117 0.57 -14.11 -11.39
N TYR A 118 1.29 -14.88 -12.20
CA TYR A 118 1.04 -15.03 -13.63
C TYR A 118 0.51 -16.42 -13.99
N ASP A 119 0.36 -17.30 -13.00
CA ASP A 119 0.01 -18.71 -13.20
C ASP A 119 -1.49 -18.91 -13.48
N GLY A 120 -2.32 -17.88 -13.26
CA GLY A 120 -3.78 -17.96 -13.41
C GLY A 120 -4.46 -18.91 -12.41
N ASP A 121 -3.78 -19.24 -11.31
CA ASP A 121 -4.28 -20.14 -10.27
C ASP A 121 -4.77 -19.38 -9.01
N ASN A 122 -5.23 -20.14 -8.02
CA ASN A 122 -5.77 -19.61 -6.77
C ASN A 122 -4.72 -19.52 -5.64
N LYS A 123 -3.41 -19.55 -5.93
CA LYS A 123 -2.37 -19.40 -4.89
C LYS A 123 -2.48 -18.07 -4.13
N TRP A 124 -3.09 -17.06 -4.74
CA TRP A 124 -3.34 -15.79 -4.08
C TRP A 124 -4.24 -15.91 -2.85
N GLU A 125 -5.14 -16.90 -2.80
CA GLU A 125 -6.01 -17.13 -1.65
C GLU A 125 -5.20 -17.57 -0.43
N THR A 126 -4.27 -18.51 -0.61
CA THR A 126 -3.39 -18.97 0.48
C THR A 126 -2.41 -17.87 0.91
N ARG A 127 -1.90 -17.07 -0.03
CA ARG A 127 -1.08 -15.89 0.26
C ARG A 127 -1.85 -14.83 1.05
N ARG A 128 -3.11 -14.55 0.67
CA ARG A 128 -4.02 -13.66 1.40
C ARG A 128 -4.19 -14.15 2.83
N ASP A 129 -4.53 -15.42 3.01
CA ASP A 129 -4.82 -15.97 4.34
C ASP A 129 -3.58 -15.97 5.24
N ALA A 130 -2.40 -16.25 4.67
CA ALA A 130 -1.12 -16.13 5.38
C ALA A 130 -0.81 -14.69 5.79
N LEU A 131 -1.02 -13.71 4.88
CA LEU A 131 -0.85 -12.30 5.19
C LEU A 131 -1.81 -11.86 6.29
N PHE A 132 -3.09 -12.24 6.23
CA PHE A 132 -4.07 -11.92 7.27
C PHE A 132 -3.69 -12.53 8.61
N SER A 133 -3.21 -13.77 8.61
CA SER A 133 -2.70 -14.40 9.83
C SER A 133 -1.57 -13.59 10.46
N SER A 134 -0.58 -13.16 9.68
CA SER A 134 0.51 -12.28 10.16
C SER A 134 -0.05 -10.93 10.65
N LEU A 135 -0.90 -10.25 9.86
CA LEU A 135 -1.49 -8.97 10.25
C LEU A 135 -2.33 -9.07 11.53
N HIS A 136 -3.01 -10.19 11.80
CA HIS A 136 -3.80 -10.34 13.03
C HIS A 136 -2.99 -10.82 14.24
N SER A 137 -1.86 -11.50 14.04
CA SER A 137 -1.08 -12.10 15.13
C SER A 137 0.19 -11.32 15.50
N ASN A 138 0.83 -10.64 14.53
CA ASN A 138 2.10 -9.94 14.71
C ASN A 138 1.87 -8.45 15.03
N PRO A 139 2.19 -7.97 16.25
CA PRO A 139 2.00 -6.56 16.63
C PRO A 139 2.74 -5.57 15.73
N LYS A 140 3.94 -5.93 15.27
CA LYS A 140 4.74 -5.09 14.35
C LYS A 140 4.07 -4.99 12.99
N ALA A 141 3.52 -6.10 12.48
CA ALA A 141 2.84 -6.12 11.18
C ALA A 141 1.63 -5.18 11.15
N LYS A 142 0.82 -5.19 12.22
CA LYS A 142 -0.32 -4.25 12.41
C LYS A 142 0.14 -2.79 12.39
N PHE A 143 1.26 -2.54 13.05
CA PHE A 143 1.75 -1.19 13.25
C PHE A 143 2.30 -0.60 11.94
N ILE A 144 3.13 -1.34 11.21
CA ILE A 144 3.85 -0.80 10.05
C ILE A 144 3.08 -0.86 8.73
N THR A 145 2.01 -1.66 8.65
CA THR A 145 1.28 -1.84 7.39
C THR A 145 0.29 -0.70 7.20
N ARG A 146 0.53 0.13 6.19
CA ARG A 146 -0.33 1.28 5.84
C ARG A 146 -1.48 0.84 4.97
N ALA A 147 -1.17 0.02 3.97
CA ALA A 147 -2.13 -0.48 3.01
C ALA A 147 -1.80 -1.92 2.59
N VAL A 148 -2.84 -2.67 2.20
CA VAL A 148 -2.73 -3.96 1.51
C VAL A 148 -3.22 -3.78 0.08
N GLN A 149 -2.36 -4.11 -0.87
CA GLN A 149 -2.70 -4.15 -2.29
C GLN A 149 -3.31 -5.51 -2.62
N PHE A 150 -4.58 -5.52 -3.00
CA PHE A 150 -5.26 -6.71 -3.50
C PHE A 150 -4.91 -6.92 -4.98
N GLY A 151 -3.67 -7.37 -5.20
CA GLY A 151 -3.12 -7.63 -6.53
C GLY A 151 -2.37 -6.48 -7.16
N SER A 152 -1.58 -6.85 -8.16
CA SER A 152 -0.88 -5.94 -9.06
C SER A 152 -1.33 -6.23 -10.49
N LYS A 153 -1.90 -5.21 -11.15
CA LYS A 153 -2.53 -5.24 -12.47
C LYS A 153 -3.69 -6.23 -12.65
N PRO A 154 -4.53 -6.55 -11.63
CA PRO A 154 -5.56 -7.57 -11.79
C PRO A 154 -6.62 -7.23 -12.87
N LEU A 155 -6.89 -5.95 -13.15
CA LEU A 155 -7.82 -5.54 -14.22
C LEU A 155 -7.19 -5.70 -15.61
N VAL A 156 -5.92 -5.35 -15.77
CA VAL A 156 -5.20 -5.52 -17.05
C VAL A 156 -4.98 -7.00 -17.35
N ASP A 157 -4.57 -7.76 -16.34
CA ASP A 157 -4.24 -9.17 -16.48
C ASP A 157 -5.50 -10.05 -16.52
N GLY A 158 -6.69 -9.46 -16.31
CA GLY A 158 -7.97 -10.15 -16.41
C GLY A 158 -8.17 -11.22 -15.33
N VAL A 159 -7.52 -11.05 -14.17
CA VAL A 159 -7.47 -12.08 -13.12
C VAL A 159 -8.85 -12.35 -12.52
N LEU A 160 -9.62 -11.29 -12.31
CA LEU A 160 -11.00 -11.35 -11.84
C LEU A 160 -11.86 -10.34 -12.60
N PRO A 161 -13.15 -10.63 -12.86
CA PRO A 161 -14.09 -9.62 -13.29
C PRO A 161 -14.13 -8.45 -12.29
N ALA A 162 -14.24 -7.22 -12.77
CA ALA A 162 -14.14 -6.02 -11.94
C ALA A 162 -15.12 -6.00 -10.73
N SER A 163 -16.34 -6.55 -10.90
CA SER A 163 -17.30 -6.68 -9.80
C SER A 163 -16.89 -7.70 -8.74
N GLN A 164 -16.25 -8.80 -9.15
CA GLN A 164 -15.71 -9.79 -8.22
C GLN A 164 -14.46 -9.25 -7.51
N LEU A 165 -13.61 -8.52 -8.23
CA LEU A 165 -12.46 -7.83 -7.64
C LEU A 165 -12.90 -6.81 -6.58
N ALA A 166 -13.91 -5.99 -6.89
CA ALA A 166 -14.48 -5.05 -5.92
C ALA A 166 -15.08 -5.75 -4.68
N ALA A 167 -15.75 -6.89 -4.88
CA ALA A 167 -16.27 -7.69 -3.77
C ALA A 167 -15.15 -8.25 -2.87
N GLN A 168 -14.05 -8.72 -3.48
CA GLN A 168 -12.88 -9.18 -2.72
C GLN A 168 -12.23 -8.04 -1.94
N VAL A 169 -12.03 -6.86 -2.56
CA VAL A 169 -11.50 -5.67 -1.87
C VAL A 169 -12.34 -5.35 -0.64
N LYS A 170 -13.68 -5.34 -0.77
CA LYS A 170 -14.57 -5.08 0.36
C LYS A 170 -14.46 -6.14 1.46
N ALA A 171 -14.36 -7.42 1.09
CA ALA A 171 -14.14 -8.49 2.06
C ALA A 171 -12.81 -8.34 2.82
N VAL A 172 -11.76 -7.87 2.15
CA VAL A 172 -10.47 -7.55 2.79
C VAL A 172 -10.62 -6.35 3.72
N GLN A 173 -11.33 -5.30 3.32
CA GLN A 173 -11.59 -4.13 4.18
C GLN A 173 -12.32 -4.53 5.47
N ASP A 174 -13.36 -5.34 5.35
CA ASP A 174 -14.12 -5.83 6.51
C ASP A 174 -13.22 -6.65 7.45
N ASN A 175 -12.33 -7.48 6.90
CA ASN A 175 -11.37 -8.27 7.69
C ASN A 175 -10.32 -7.39 8.41
N LEU A 176 -9.86 -6.33 7.77
CA LEU A 176 -8.76 -5.47 8.27
C LEU A 176 -9.26 -4.20 8.99
N ALA A 177 -10.57 -3.95 9.05
CA ALA A 177 -11.15 -2.75 9.64
C ALA A 177 -10.67 -2.49 11.08
N GLY A 178 -10.58 -3.55 11.90
CA GLY A 178 -10.07 -3.46 13.28
C GLY A 178 -8.59 -3.09 13.39
N LEU A 179 -7.81 -3.29 12.33
CA LEU A 179 -6.38 -2.99 12.26
C LEU A 179 -6.09 -1.58 11.70
N LYS A 180 -7.13 -0.89 11.19
CA LYS A 180 -6.99 0.44 10.57
C LYS A 180 -5.94 0.42 9.44
N ILE A 181 -6.00 -0.61 8.60
CA ILE A 181 -5.14 -0.80 7.42
C ILE A 181 -5.99 -0.53 6.19
N PHE A 182 -5.49 0.32 5.28
CA PHE A 182 -6.17 0.60 4.03
C PHE A 182 -6.09 -0.57 3.06
N VAL A 183 -7.07 -0.69 2.18
CA VAL A 183 -7.07 -1.67 1.09
C VAL A 183 -7.11 -0.92 -0.22
N THR A 184 -6.28 -1.38 -1.16
CA THR A 184 -6.19 -0.81 -2.49
C THR A 184 -6.05 -1.91 -3.54
N VAL A 185 -6.11 -1.52 -4.81
CA VAL A 185 -5.69 -2.32 -5.94
C VAL A 185 -4.61 -1.55 -6.67
N SER A 186 -3.52 -2.23 -6.98
CA SER A 186 -2.42 -1.67 -7.75
C SER A 186 -2.65 -1.90 -9.24
N ASP A 187 -2.99 -0.91 -10.05
CA ASP A 187 -3.27 -1.16 -11.47
C ASP A 187 -2.76 -0.05 -12.41
N MET A 188 -2.75 -0.30 -13.71
CA MET A 188 -2.49 0.74 -14.70
C MET A 188 -3.57 1.83 -14.62
N GLN A 189 -3.19 3.10 -14.72
CA GLN A 189 -4.14 4.21 -14.56
C GLN A 189 -5.32 4.16 -15.55
N TRP A 190 -5.13 3.54 -16.72
CA TRP A 190 -6.15 3.41 -17.76
C TRP A 190 -7.02 2.15 -17.61
N SER A 191 -6.63 1.17 -16.80
CA SER A 191 -7.35 -0.11 -16.72
C SER A 191 -8.73 0.03 -16.09
N PHE A 192 -8.90 1.01 -15.21
CA PHE A 192 -10.20 1.36 -14.62
C PHE A 192 -11.25 1.80 -15.66
N GLN A 193 -10.79 2.31 -16.81
CA GLN A 193 -11.65 2.77 -17.92
C GLN A 193 -11.85 1.70 -19.01
N MET A 194 -11.16 0.57 -18.93
CA MET A 194 -11.37 -0.54 -19.87
C MET A 194 -12.80 -1.07 -19.80
N ASN A 195 -13.22 -1.77 -20.86
CA ASN A 195 -14.50 -2.49 -20.91
C ASN A 195 -15.70 -1.59 -20.55
N GLY A 196 -15.71 -0.36 -21.09
CA GLY A 196 -16.76 0.62 -20.81
C GLY A 196 -16.76 1.17 -19.39
N GLY A 197 -15.60 1.21 -18.72
CA GLY A 197 -15.47 1.73 -17.35
C GLY A 197 -15.84 0.71 -16.27
N ALA A 198 -15.84 -0.60 -16.57
CA ALA A 198 -16.19 -1.62 -15.60
C ALA A 198 -15.32 -1.59 -14.33
N GLY A 199 -14.04 -1.19 -14.47
CA GLY A 199 -13.09 -1.05 -13.37
C GLY A 199 -13.40 0.10 -12.40
N LEU A 200 -14.26 1.06 -12.76
CA LEU A 200 -14.69 2.14 -11.85
C LEU A 200 -15.32 1.60 -10.56
N LYS A 201 -15.96 0.42 -10.61
CA LYS A 201 -16.51 -0.26 -9.42
C LYS A 201 -15.46 -0.62 -8.38
N VAL A 202 -14.20 -0.78 -8.79
CA VAL A 202 -13.07 -1.01 -7.88
C VAL A 202 -12.66 0.30 -7.21
N LEU A 203 -12.70 1.42 -7.95
CA LEU A 203 -12.43 2.74 -7.40
C LEU A 203 -13.49 3.17 -6.36
N ASP A 204 -14.72 2.67 -6.48
CA ASP A 204 -15.79 2.92 -5.52
C ASP A 204 -15.55 2.28 -4.15
N VAL A 205 -14.65 1.29 -4.05
CA VAL A 205 -14.44 0.52 -2.81
C VAL A 205 -13.05 0.67 -2.20
N VAL A 206 -11.99 0.95 -2.97
CA VAL A 206 -10.64 1.10 -2.40
C VAL A 206 -10.53 2.33 -1.49
N ASP A 207 -9.72 2.23 -0.44
CA ASP A 207 -9.46 3.34 0.49
C ASP A 207 -8.47 4.37 -0.09
N VAL A 208 -7.51 3.88 -0.87
CA VAL A 208 -6.47 4.67 -1.55
C VAL A 208 -6.22 4.10 -2.95
N ILE A 209 -5.58 4.86 -3.84
CA ILE A 209 -5.31 4.44 -5.21
C ILE A 209 -3.81 4.27 -5.43
N ASP A 210 -3.42 3.05 -5.82
CA ASP A 210 -2.06 2.72 -6.23
C ASP A 210 -1.98 2.58 -7.76
N ALA A 211 -1.65 3.66 -8.47
CA ALA A 211 -1.60 3.67 -9.93
C ALA A 211 -0.18 3.41 -10.48
N HIS A 212 -0.06 2.49 -11.44
CA HIS A 212 1.16 2.31 -12.23
C HIS A 212 1.26 3.35 -13.32
N MET A 213 2.25 4.23 -13.20
CA MET A 213 2.53 5.30 -14.16
C MET A 213 3.80 4.97 -14.95
N LEU A 214 3.65 4.38 -16.13
CA LEU A 214 4.78 3.87 -16.91
C LEU A 214 4.89 4.52 -18.31
N PRO A 215 5.10 5.84 -18.40
CA PRO A 215 5.19 6.53 -19.68
C PRO A 215 6.33 5.98 -20.55
N PHE A 216 7.46 5.58 -19.97
CA PHE A 216 8.60 5.00 -20.72
C PHE A 216 8.22 3.87 -21.71
N PHE A 217 7.19 3.06 -21.41
CA PHE A 217 6.73 1.99 -22.30
C PHE A 217 5.75 2.45 -23.39
N SER A 218 5.37 3.72 -23.40
CA SER A 218 4.55 4.31 -24.45
C SER A 218 5.45 4.90 -25.53
N GLY A 219 5.44 4.31 -26.72
CA GLY A 219 6.16 4.83 -27.89
C GLY A 219 5.76 6.25 -28.31
N ASN A 220 4.68 6.79 -27.75
CA ASN A 220 4.16 8.14 -28.03
C ASN A 220 4.56 9.18 -26.97
N THR A 221 5.25 8.78 -25.90
CA THR A 221 5.65 9.70 -24.82
C THR A 221 7.05 10.27 -25.07
N THR A 222 7.16 11.15 -26.06
CA THR A 222 8.45 11.82 -26.38
C THR A 222 8.75 13.00 -25.46
N THR A 223 7.77 13.48 -24.69
CA THR A 223 7.92 14.56 -23.69
C THR A 223 7.05 14.31 -22.46
N SER A 224 7.35 14.98 -21.35
CA SER A 224 6.57 14.88 -20.09
C SER A 224 5.10 15.27 -20.25
N ALA A 225 4.78 16.17 -21.19
CA ALA A 225 3.42 16.59 -21.50
C ALA A 225 2.57 15.45 -22.12
N PHE A 226 3.20 14.43 -22.70
CA PHE A 226 2.52 13.26 -23.24
C PHE A 226 2.44 12.09 -22.27
N SER A 227 3.11 12.18 -21.11
CA SER A 227 3.12 11.13 -20.08
C SER A 227 1.76 10.95 -19.38
N PHE A 228 0.84 11.90 -19.52
CA PHE A 228 -0.51 11.86 -18.95
C PHE A 228 -1.55 12.60 -19.82
N PRO A 229 -2.76 12.05 -20.07
CA PRO A 229 -3.17 10.68 -19.81
C PRO A 229 -2.70 9.76 -20.95
N LEU A 230 -2.15 8.60 -20.62
CA LEU A 230 -1.96 7.50 -21.58
C LEU A 230 -3.31 6.94 -22.14
N GLY A 231 -4.43 7.59 -21.83
CA GLY A 231 -5.79 7.19 -22.18
C GLY A 231 -6.22 7.65 -23.57
N SER A 232 -6.70 6.68 -24.36
CA SER A 232 -7.42 6.74 -25.65
C SER A 232 -6.63 6.84 -26.95
N ARG A 233 -5.49 7.56 -27.03
CA ARG A 233 -4.70 7.64 -28.28
C ARG A 233 -3.59 6.61 -28.42
N ALA A 234 -3.01 6.12 -27.32
CA ALA A 234 -1.91 5.15 -27.37
C ALA A 234 -2.36 3.70 -27.64
N LEU A 235 -3.68 3.42 -27.62
CA LEU A 235 -4.26 2.08 -27.77
C LEU A 235 -4.95 1.87 -29.13
N ARG A 236 -4.79 2.80 -30.07
CA ARG A 236 -5.20 2.64 -31.48
C ARG A 236 -3.96 2.75 -32.37
N SER A 237 -3.18 1.68 -32.46
CA SER A 237 -2.33 1.31 -33.61
C SER A 237 -1.45 0.12 -33.20
N PRO A 238 -1.27 -0.88 -34.08
CA PRO A 238 -0.51 -0.77 -35.32
C PRO A 238 -1.23 0.02 -36.42
#